data_AF-A0A0N9ICN9-F1
#
_entry.id   AF-A0A0N9ICN9-F1
#
_cell.length_a   1.000
_cell.length_b   1.000
_cell.length_c   1.000
_cell.angle_alpha   90.00
_cell.angle_beta   90.00
_cell.angle_gamma   90.00
#
_symmetry.space_group_name_H-M   'P 1'
#
loop_
_entity.id
_entity.type
_entity.pdbx_description
1 polymer ?
#
loop_
_entity_poly.entity_id
_entity_poly.type
_entity_poly.pdbx_seq_one_letter_code
_entity_poly.pdbx_strand_id
1 'polypeptide(L)'
;MKHLGPFQDLWDAWDEADEAIRAKPLYHFELAVGAQFDELRGHLAADLPGKAANEAVAIISVALNLLRRLGYTPDEVAELTRARAADRMRGQTSAILDKYRRQFGV
;
A
#
# COMPACT_ATOMS: atom_id res chain seq x y z
N MET A 1 -13.28 -17.23 -0.18
CA MET A 1 -11.84 -17.48 -0.37
C MET A 1 -11.09 -16.29 0.23
N LYS A 2 -9.84 -16.41 0.69
CA LYS A 2 -9.05 -15.19 1.03
C LYS A 2 -8.45 -14.65 -0.26
N HIS A 3 -9.09 -13.65 -0.85
CA HIS A 3 -8.78 -13.16 -2.19
C HIS A 3 -7.47 -12.36 -2.22
N LEU A 4 -7.13 -11.70 -1.10
CA LEU A 4 -5.90 -10.94 -0.91
C LEU A 4 -4.79 -11.69 -0.16
N GLY A 5 -4.94 -13.01 0.05
CA GLY A 5 -3.97 -13.82 0.79
C GLY A 5 -3.75 -13.30 2.22
N PRO A 6 -2.49 -13.02 2.64
CA PRO A 6 -2.20 -12.56 4.01
C PRO A 6 -2.75 -11.16 4.31
N PHE A 7 -3.14 -10.37 3.29
CA PHE A 7 -3.71 -9.04 3.48
C PHE A 7 -5.23 -9.05 3.63
N GLN A 8 -5.88 -10.21 3.54
CA GLN A 8 -7.34 -10.30 3.69
C GLN A 8 -7.78 -9.82 5.08
N ASP A 9 -7.11 -10.27 6.14
CA ASP A 9 -7.49 -9.92 7.50
C ASP A 9 -7.27 -8.42 7.78
N LEU A 10 -6.30 -7.81 7.09
CA LEU A 10 -6.07 -6.35 7.12
C LEU A 10 -7.19 -5.59 6.40
N TRP A 11 -7.66 -6.11 5.26
CA TRP A 11 -8.79 -5.53 4.54
C TRP A 11 -10.06 -5.59 5.39
N ASP A 12 -10.40 -6.78 5.91
CA ASP A 12 -11.64 -7.04 6.65
C ASP A 12 -11.72 -6.21 7.94
N ALA A 13 -10.57 -5.93 8.58
CA ALA A 13 -10.50 -5.08 9.78
C ALA A 13 -11.04 -3.65 9.57
N TRP A 14 -11.10 -3.17 8.32
CA TRP A 14 -11.63 -1.84 8.01
C TRP A 14 -13.13 -1.84 7.66
N ASP A 15 -13.80 -2.99 7.60
CA ASP A 15 -15.21 -3.09 7.17
C ASP A 15 -16.15 -2.26 8.04
N GLU A 16 -15.87 -2.14 9.35
CA GLU A 16 -16.64 -1.26 10.24
C GLU A 16 -16.57 0.23 9.88
N ALA A 17 -15.58 0.64 9.08
CA ALA A 17 -15.34 2.01 8.65
C ALA A 17 -15.48 2.20 7.12
N ASP A 18 -16.05 1.25 6.38
CA ASP A 18 -16.10 1.28 4.91
C ASP A 18 -16.71 2.58 4.35
N GLU A 19 -17.89 2.98 4.83
CA GLU A 19 -18.55 4.22 4.39
C GLU A 19 -17.69 5.46 4.67
N ALA A 20 -17.07 5.50 5.86
CA ALA A 20 -16.24 6.62 6.28
C ALA A 20 -14.97 6.74 5.42
N ILE A 21 -14.37 5.61 5.02
CA ILE A 21 -13.21 5.55 4.12
C ILE A 21 -13.59 5.98 2.71
N ARG A 22 -14.72 5.48 2.17
CA ARG A 22 -15.21 5.85 0.83
C ARG A 22 -15.51 7.34 0.70
N ALA A 23 -15.95 7.98 1.79
CA ALA A 23 -16.21 9.41 1.83
C ALA A 23 -14.92 10.28 1.91
N LYS A 24 -13.73 9.69 2.13
CA LYS A 24 -12.50 10.48 2.26
C LYS A 24 -12.05 11.06 0.90
N PRO A 25 -11.57 12.33 0.89
CA PRO A 25 -10.92 12.89 -0.29
C PRO A 25 -9.57 12.20 -0.55
N LEU A 26 -9.05 12.25 -1.78
CA LEU A 26 -7.76 11.64 -2.14
C LEU A 26 -6.62 12.13 -1.24
N TYR A 27 -6.61 13.43 -0.92
CA TYR A 27 -5.60 14.06 -0.05
C TYR A 27 -5.49 13.42 1.34
N HIS A 28 -6.56 12.79 1.85
CA HIS A 28 -6.49 12.04 3.11
C HIS A 28 -5.48 10.89 3.03
N PHE A 29 -5.47 10.14 1.93
CA PHE A 29 -4.58 9.00 1.74
C PHE A 29 -3.14 9.43 1.46
N GLU A 30 -2.96 10.57 0.77
CA GLU A 30 -1.64 11.20 0.56
C GLU A 30 -1.01 11.61 1.90
N LEU A 31 -1.79 12.22 2.79
CA LEU A 31 -1.33 12.56 4.14
C LEU A 31 -1.06 11.31 4.97
N ALA A 32 -1.97 10.33 4.94
CA ALA A 32 -1.82 9.09 5.70
C ALA A 32 -0.53 8.35 5.32
N VAL A 33 -0.27 8.16 4.02
CA VAL A 33 0.97 7.49 3.58
C VAL A 33 2.22 8.30 3.95
N GLY A 34 2.16 9.64 3.87
CA GLY A 34 3.24 10.52 4.30
C GLY A 34 3.58 10.34 5.79
N ALA A 35 2.56 10.33 6.65
CA ALA A 35 2.73 10.13 8.09
C ALA A 35 3.37 8.77 8.41
N GLN A 36 2.96 7.69 7.73
CA GLN A 36 3.59 6.36 7.94
C GLN A 36 5.06 6.34 7.51
N PHE A 37 5.45 7.07 6.47
CA PHE A 37 6.87 7.23 6.12
C PHE A 37 7.66 8.02 7.17
N ASP A 38 7.05 9.03 7.80
CA ASP A 38 7.68 9.79 8.88
C ASP A 38 7.88 8.91 10.13
N GLU A 39 6.87 8.11 10.51
CA GLU A 39 6.97 7.14 11.61
C GLU A 39 8.03 6.05 11.32
N LEU A 40 8.03 5.53 10.09
CA LEU A 40 9.04 4.55 9.63
C LEU A 40 10.45 5.11 9.79
N ARG A 41 10.70 6.35 9.34
CA ARG A 41 12.00 7.02 9.50
C ARG A 41 12.36 7.18 10.98
N GLY A 42 11.40 7.57 11.83
CA GLY A 42 11.60 7.70 13.27
C GLY A 42 12.01 6.37 13.91
N HIS A 43 11.38 5.27 13.54
CA HIS A 43 11.73 3.94 14.05
C HIS A 43 13.07 3.43 13.55
N LEU A 44 13.44 3.68 12.29
CA LEU A 44 14.77 3.35 11.80
C LEU A 44 15.88 4.16 12.50
N ALA A 45 15.66 5.46 12.72
CA ALA A 45 16.61 6.30 13.45
C ALA A 45 16.81 5.86 14.91
N ALA A 46 15.82 5.21 15.49
CA ALA A 46 15.86 4.63 16.84
C ALA A 46 16.36 3.17 16.88
N ASP A 47 16.81 2.60 15.76
CA ASP A 47 17.22 1.19 15.62
C ASP A 47 16.13 0.19 16.05
N LEU A 48 14.88 0.48 15.67
CA LEU A 48 13.69 -0.33 15.96
C LEU A 48 13.12 -0.97 14.67
N PRO A 49 13.82 -1.92 14.03
CA PRO A 49 13.44 -2.46 12.73
C PRO A 49 12.07 -3.17 12.73
N GLY A 50 11.69 -3.81 13.84
CA GLY A 50 10.37 -4.43 13.96
C GLY A 50 9.23 -3.41 13.93
N LYS A 51 9.42 -2.22 14.51
CA LYS A 51 8.42 -1.14 14.41
C LYS A 51 8.40 -0.53 13.02
N ALA A 52 9.57 -0.29 12.43
CA ALA A 52 9.66 0.19 11.05
C ALA A 52 8.97 -0.75 10.05
N ALA A 53 9.04 -2.08 10.27
CA ALA A 53 8.33 -3.07 9.47
C ALA A 53 6.80 -2.95 9.61
N ASN A 54 6.29 -2.65 10.80
CA ASN A 54 4.85 -2.40 11.01
C ASN A 54 4.38 -1.17 10.22
N GLU A 55 5.17 -0.11 10.18
CA GLU A 55 4.83 1.08 9.37
C GLU A 55 4.81 0.78 7.87
N ALA A 56 5.70 -0.11 7.39
CA ALA A 56 5.64 -0.59 6.01
C ALA A 56 4.34 -1.37 5.73
N VAL A 57 3.85 -2.17 6.68
CA VAL A 57 2.54 -2.83 6.57
C VAL A 57 1.40 -1.81 6.62
N ALA A 58 1.51 -0.76 7.43
CA ALA A 58 0.52 0.30 7.47
C ALA A 58 0.45 1.10 6.15
N ILE A 59 1.57 1.29 5.45
CA ILE A 59 1.58 1.83 4.07
C ILE A 59 0.76 0.94 3.12
N ILE A 60 0.89 -0.39 3.23
CA ILE A 60 0.07 -1.34 2.45
C ILE A 60 -1.41 -1.17 2.82
N SER A 61 -1.74 -1.04 4.11
CA SER A 61 -3.10 -0.78 4.60
C SER A 61 -3.71 0.48 3.97
N VAL A 62 -2.96 1.60 3.93
CA VAL A 62 -3.40 2.84 3.29
C VAL A 62 -3.66 2.64 1.80
N ALA A 63 -2.81 1.89 1.09
CA ALA A 63 -3.01 1.59 -0.33
C ALA A 63 -4.28 0.74 -0.58
N LEU A 64 -4.54 -0.26 0.28
CA LEU A 64 -5.76 -1.06 0.22
C LEU A 64 -7.02 -0.22 0.49
N ASN A 65 -6.98 0.68 1.46
CA ASN A 65 -8.09 1.59 1.74
C ASN A 65 -8.32 2.61 0.62
N LEU A 66 -7.27 3.02 -0.09
CA LEU A 66 -7.43 3.83 -1.28
C LEU A 66 -8.15 3.04 -2.40
N LEU A 67 -7.81 1.77 -2.61
CA LEU A 67 -8.49 0.91 -3.59
C LEU A 67 -9.97 0.70 -3.21
N ARG A 68 -10.25 0.47 -1.93
CA ARG A 68 -11.62 0.45 -1.37
C ARG A 68 -12.38 1.74 -1.69
N ARG A 69 -11.78 2.90 -1.44
CA ARG A 69 -12.35 4.22 -1.76
C ARG A 69 -12.59 4.41 -3.25
N LEU A 70 -11.77 3.80 -4.10
CA LEU A 70 -11.94 3.81 -5.55
C LEU A 70 -13.02 2.83 -6.05
N GLY A 71 -13.67 2.09 -5.15
CA GLY A 71 -14.77 1.19 -5.50
C GLY A 71 -14.36 -0.26 -5.73
N TYR A 72 -13.08 -0.60 -5.59
CA TYR A 72 -12.61 -1.95 -5.84
C TYR A 72 -13.00 -2.92 -4.72
N THR A 73 -13.33 -4.13 -5.11
CA THR A 73 -13.53 -5.30 -4.25
C THR A 73 -12.19 -6.04 -4.03
N PRO A 74 -12.10 -6.90 -2.98
CA PRO A 74 -10.93 -7.76 -2.78
C PRO A 74 -10.54 -8.58 -4.01
N ASP A 75 -11.52 -9.10 -4.75
CA ASP A 75 -11.29 -9.88 -5.98
C ASP A 75 -10.66 -9.04 -7.09
N GLU A 76 -11.21 -7.85 -7.33
CA GLU A 76 -10.67 -6.95 -8.36
C GLU A 76 -9.27 -6.46 -8.01
N VAL A 77 -8.99 -6.20 -6.72
CA VAL A 77 -7.65 -5.86 -6.26
C VAL A 77 -6.67 -7.02 -6.48
N ALA A 78 -7.08 -8.26 -6.21
CA ALA A 78 -6.27 -9.44 -6.46
C ALA A 78 -5.92 -9.57 -7.94
N GLU A 79 -6.90 -9.41 -8.84
CA GLU A 79 -6.66 -9.44 -10.28
C GLU A 79 -5.79 -8.28 -10.77
N LEU A 80 -6.05 -7.06 -10.29
CA LEU A 80 -5.24 -5.89 -10.65
C LEU A 80 -3.78 -6.10 -10.25
N THR A 81 -3.54 -6.65 -9.07
CA THR A 81 -2.18 -6.93 -8.56
C THR A 81 -1.50 -8.04 -9.36
N ARG A 82 -2.23 -9.12 -9.68
CA ARG A 82 -1.73 -10.21 -10.54
C ARG A 82 -1.35 -9.72 -11.93
N ALA A 83 -2.25 -9.00 -12.59
CA ALA A 83 -2.01 -8.42 -13.92
C ALA A 83 -0.82 -7.47 -13.88
N ARG A 84 -0.73 -6.59 -12.87
CA ARG A 84 0.40 -5.67 -12.71
C ARG A 84 1.74 -6.40 -12.56
N ALA A 85 1.76 -7.48 -11.78
CA ALA A 85 2.95 -8.28 -11.57
C ALA A 85 3.39 -9.00 -12.86
N ALA A 86 2.44 -9.59 -13.59
CA ALA A 86 2.71 -10.30 -14.84
C ALA A 86 3.17 -9.36 -15.96
N ASP A 87 2.45 -8.26 -16.18
CA ASP A 87 2.61 -7.44 -17.38
C ASP A 87 3.73 -6.40 -17.25
N ARG A 88 3.99 -5.92 -16.03
CA ARG A 88 4.86 -4.74 -15.83
C ARG A 88 6.03 -4.95 -14.91
N MET A 89 6.03 -5.98 -14.06
CA MET A 89 7.10 -6.18 -13.08
C MET A 89 7.99 -7.37 -13.42
N ARG A 90 7.41 -8.53 -13.73
CA ARG A 90 8.18 -9.75 -14.00
C ARG A 90 9.13 -9.53 -15.18
N GLY A 91 10.43 -9.73 -14.95
CA GLY A 91 11.48 -9.51 -15.95
C GLY A 91 11.84 -8.04 -16.21
N GLN A 92 11.17 -7.07 -15.57
CA GLN A 92 11.35 -5.63 -15.79
C GLN A 92 11.73 -4.87 -14.51
N THR A 93 11.92 -5.55 -13.38
CA THR A 93 12.17 -4.92 -12.07
C THR A 93 13.38 -3.99 -12.08
N SER A 94 14.51 -4.40 -12.69
CA SER A 94 15.70 -3.55 -12.80
C SER A 94 15.43 -2.27 -13.60
N ALA A 95 14.67 -2.36 -14.69
CA ALA A 95 14.30 -1.21 -15.51
C ALA A 95 13.36 -0.25 -14.74
N ILE A 96 12.50 -0.77 -13.87
CA ILE A 96 11.67 0.05 -12.97
C ILE A 96 12.56 0.80 -11.97
N LEU A 97 13.56 0.15 -11.37
CA LEU A 97 14.50 0.82 -10.46
C LEU A 97 15.32 1.88 -11.19
N ASP A 98 15.82 1.57 -12.39
CA ASP A 98 16.54 2.53 -13.24
C ASP A 98 15.69 3.72 -13.65
N LYS A 99 14.37 3.52 -13.81
CA LYS A 99 13.44 4.63 -14.04
C LYS A 99 13.41 5.58 -12.84
N TYR A 100 13.28 5.06 -11.62
CA TYR A 100 13.25 5.90 -10.41
C TYR A 100 14.58 6.63 -10.21
N ARG A 101 15.72 5.95 -10.43
CA ARG A 101 17.03 6.58 -10.39
C ARG A 101 17.18 7.73 -11.36
N ARG A 102 16.74 7.56 -12.61
CA ARG A 102 16.79 8.62 -13.62
C ARG A 102 15.85 9.79 -13.33
N GLN A 103 14.66 9.51 -12.80
CA GLN A 103 13.61 10.51 -12.62
C GLN A 103 13.78 11.32 -11.33
N PHE A 104 14.21 10.67 -10.26
CA PHE A 104 14.23 11.24 -8.91
C PHE A 104 15.62 11.22 -8.25
N GLY A 105 16.62 10.62 -8.89
CA GLY A 105 17.99 10.57 -8.37
C GLY A 105 18.21 9.62 -7.19
N VAL A 106 17.27 8.70 -6.93
CA VAL A 106 17.29 7.71 -5.83
C VAL A 106 17.67 6.30 -6.29
#